data_AF-A0AA95SUN6-F1
#
_entry.id   AF-A0AA95SUN6-F1
#
_cell.length_a   1.000
_cell.length_b   1.000
_cell.length_c   1.000
_cell.angle_alpha   90.00
_cell.angle_beta   90.00
_cell.angle_gamma   90.00
#
_symmetry.space_group_name_H-M   'P 1'
#
loop_
_entity.id
_entity.type
_entity.pdbx_description
1 polymer ?
#
loop_
_entity_poly.entity_id
_entity_poly.type
_entity_poly.pdbx_seq_one_letter_code
_entity_poly.pdbx_strand_id
1 'polypeptide(L)'
;MFKFNPVSASKHLEKSIPLGPNGIAQRAFIECLVLFALVIALTVAMKLLVPTSYERFNAVLHDIRMAPFFWLLYRLAMGIWTYLFRLASYVQTLRDFAVPNIAHMRVRIADLTPQRPPSDAEESPPTPAECVPRPSAADAESLRTRERNTLVALIGVLCKEQGINCQRPAAAAATLKSMTAAHGLSIGESTIESVMKKVPEAIEARSR
;
A
#
# COMPACT_ATOMS: atom_id res chain seq x y z
N MET A 1 -52.04 4.08 20.80
CA MET A 1 -51.65 4.27 19.39
C MET A 1 -50.38 5.11 19.37
N PHE A 2 -49.20 4.46 19.36
CA PHE A 2 -47.90 5.14 19.43
C PHE A 2 -47.41 5.48 18.01
N LYS A 3 -47.32 6.77 17.69
CA LYS A 3 -46.72 7.27 16.45
C LYS A 3 -45.19 7.17 16.56
N PHE A 4 -44.61 6.17 15.92
CA PHE A 4 -43.16 6.05 15.79
C PHE A 4 -42.69 7.02 14.70
N ASN A 5 -41.88 8.01 15.08
CA ASN A 5 -41.36 9.02 14.16
C ASN A 5 -39.88 8.70 13.83
N PRO A 6 -39.57 8.10 12.66
CA PRO A 6 -38.23 7.57 12.36
C PRO A 6 -37.16 8.65 12.16
N VAL A 7 -37.54 9.92 12.06
CA VAL A 7 -36.61 11.03 11.75
C VAL A 7 -35.76 11.44 12.97
N SER A 8 -36.22 11.16 14.20
CA SER A 8 -35.50 11.59 15.42
C SER A 8 -34.38 10.65 15.86
N ALA A 9 -34.35 9.40 15.39
CA ALA A 9 -33.33 8.43 15.78
C ALA A 9 -31.99 8.65 15.05
N SER A 10 -32.00 9.23 13.84
CA SER A 10 -30.78 9.40 13.05
C SER A 10 -29.90 10.56 13.52
N LYS A 11 -30.45 11.58 14.19
CA LYS A 11 -29.68 12.78 14.58
C LYS A 11 -28.83 12.60 15.84
N HIS A 12 -29.08 11.54 16.61
CA HIS A 12 -28.34 11.30 17.86
C HIS A 12 -27.10 10.40 17.69
N LEU A 13 -26.95 9.69 16.56
CA LEU A 13 -25.82 8.82 16.30
C LEU A 13 -24.63 9.51 15.59
N GLU A 14 -24.79 10.75 15.14
CA GLU A 14 -23.77 11.42 14.32
C GLU A 14 -22.75 12.24 15.13
N LYS A 15 -22.87 12.30 16.47
CA LYS A 15 -22.19 13.32 17.27
C LYS A 15 -21.01 12.90 18.15
N SER A 16 -20.55 11.64 18.16
CA SER A 16 -19.53 11.28 19.16
C SER A 16 -18.60 10.12 18.81
N ILE A 17 -17.95 10.14 17.64
CA ILE A 17 -16.68 9.41 17.47
C ILE A 17 -15.73 10.31 16.67
N PRO A 18 -14.66 10.87 17.28
CA PRO A 18 -13.59 11.54 16.54
C PRO A 18 -12.83 10.48 15.73
N LEU A 19 -13.37 10.20 14.56
CA LEU A 19 -12.78 9.33 13.57
C LEU A 19 -11.54 10.04 13.03
N GLY A 20 -10.37 9.64 13.53
CA GLY A 20 -9.08 10.05 12.98
C GLY A 20 -8.97 9.72 11.48
N PRO A 21 -7.85 10.04 10.81
CA PRO A 21 -7.70 9.91 9.35
C PRO A 21 -7.98 8.50 8.77
N ASN A 22 -8.06 7.47 9.61
CA ASN A 22 -8.50 6.12 9.25
C ASN A 22 -10.02 5.94 9.13
N GLY A 23 -10.83 6.91 9.55
CA GLY A 23 -12.27 6.76 9.68
C GLY A 23 -13.05 6.82 8.36
N ILE A 24 -12.50 7.51 7.36
CA ILE A 24 -13.09 7.54 6.01
C ILE A 24 -12.98 6.15 5.37
N ALA A 25 -11.85 5.47 5.56
CA ALA A 25 -11.64 4.11 5.07
C ALA A 25 -12.55 3.09 5.79
N GLN A 26 -12.73 3.22 7.11
CA GLN A 26 -13.66 2.35 7.84
C GLN A 26 -15.12 2.57 7.42
N ARG A 27 -15.52 3.82 7.18
CA ARG A 27 -16.88 4.12 6.73
C ARG A 27 -17.16 3.53 5.34
N ALA A 28 -16.22 3.69 4.40
CA ALA A 28 -16.33 3.09 3.07
C ALA A 28 -16.39 1.55 3.13
N PHE A 29 -15.61 0.94 4.01
CA PHE A 29 -15.63 -0.52 4.21
C PHE A 29 -16.97 -1.02 4.76
N ILE A 30 -17.54 -0.30 5.74
CA ILE A 30 -18.86 -0.63 6.31
C ILE A 30 -19.96 -0.46 5.26
N GLU A 31 -19.93 0.62 4.48
CA GLU A 31 -20.90 0.85 3.39
C GLU A 31 -20.81 -0.26 2.32
N CYS A 32 -19.60 -0.70 1.94
CA CYS A 32 -19.41 -1.84 1.04
C CYS A 32 -19.96 -3.16 1.63
N LEU A 33 -19.75 -3.43 2.91
CA LEU A 33 -20.28 -4.63 3.58
C LEU A 33 -21.80 -4.64 3.61
N VAL A 34 -22.42 -3.48 3.88
CA VAL A 34 -23.88 -3.34 3.90
C VAL A 34 -24.47 -3.58 2.51
N LEU A 35 -23.87 -2.99 1.46
CA LEU A 35 -24.30 -3.22 0.08
C LEU A 35 -24.16 -4.70 -0.32
N PHE A 36 -23.07 -5.35 0.06
CA PHE A 36 -22.85 -6.76 -0.21
C PHE A 36 -23.89 -7.66 0.48
N ALA A 37 -24.14 -7.41 1.77
CA ALA A 37 -25.17 -8.13 2.53
C ALA A 37 -26.57 -7.95 1.92
N LEU A 38 -26.88 -6.73 1.44
CA LEU A 38 -28.16 -6.44 0.80
C LEU A 38 -28.32 -7.18 -0.54
N VAL A 39 -27.26 -7.29 -1.35
CA VAL A 39 -27.26 -8.08 -2.60
C VAL A 39 -27.48 -9.56 -2.31
N ILE A 40 -26.83 -10.12 -1.28
CA ILE A 40 -27.05 -11.50 -0.86
C ILE A 40 -28.50 -11.69 -0.42
N ALA A 41 -29.01 -10.80 0.44
CA ALA A 41 -30.38 -10.87 0.94
C ALA A 41 -31.40 -10.81 -0.20
N LEU A 42 -31.21 -9.92 -1.18
CA LEU A 42 -32.07 -9.84 -2.38
C LEU A 42 -32.00 -11.12 -3.21
N THR A 43 -30.82 -11.70 -3.39
CA THR A 43 -30.63 -12.95 -4.13
C THR A 43 -31.34 -14.12 -3.43
N VAL A 44 -31.23 -14.20 -2.11
CA VAL A 44 -31.91 -15.21 -1.30
C VAL A 44 -33.42 -14.97 -1.32
N ALA A 45 -33.88 -13.73 -1.18
CA ALA A 45 -35.28 -13.36 -1.26
C ALA A 45 -35.88 -13.73 -2.62
N MET A 46 -35.19 -13.45 -3.73
CA MET A 46 -35.65 -13.89 -5.06
C MET A 46 -35.75 -15.41 -5.17
N LYS A 47 -34.83 -16.18 -4.56
CA LYS A 47 -34.95 -17.65 -4.52
C LYS A 47 -36.13 -18.12 -3.66
N LEU A 48 -36.38 -17.46 -2.54
CA LEU A 48 -37.46 -17.81 -1.60
C LEU A 48 -38.85 -17.32 -2.03
N LEU A 49 -38.93 -16.29 -2.87
CA LEU A 49 -40.17 -15.80 -3.49
C LEU A 49 -40.55 -16.58 -4.76
N VAL A 50 -39.61 -17.36 -5.33
CA VAL A 50 -39.85 -18.26 -6.46
C VAL A 50 -39.81 -19.76 -6.08
N PRO A 51 -40.49 -20.24 -5.01
CA PRO A 51 -40.46 -21.66 -4.67
C PRO A 51 -41.52 -22.48 -5.41
N THR A 52 -42.50 -21.85 -6.09
CA THR A 52 -43.65 -22.57 -6.69
C THR A 52 -43.65 -22.62 -8.22
N SER A 53 -42.66 -22.03 -8.89
CA SER A 53 -42.58 -22.09 -10.35
C SER A 53 -41.17 -22.05 -10.90
N TYR A 54 -40.19 -22.62 -10.20
CA TYR A 54 -38.84 -22.72 -10.77
C TYR A 54 -38.87 -23.46 -12.11
N GLU A 55 -39.70 -24.49 -12.27
CA GLU A 55 -39.86 -25.19 -13.56
C GLU A 55 -40.55 -24.36 -14.65
N ARG A 56 -41.61 -23.59 -14.32
CA ARG A 56 -42.27 -22.71 -15.31
C ARG A 56 -41.42 -21.48 -15.64
N PHE A 57 -40.68 -20.95 -14.67
CA PHE A 57 -39.77 -19.83 -14.86
C PHE A 57 -38.54 -20.26 -15.67
N ASN A 58 -38.03 -21.49 -15.48
CA ASN A 58 -37.02 -22.05 -16.36
C ASN A 58 -37.55 -22.26 -17.77
N ALA A 59 -38.78 -22.77 -17.94
CA ALA A 59 -39.40 -22.92 -19.26
C ALA A 59 -39.55 -21.56 -19.97
N VAL A 60 -40.01 -20.52 -19.27
CA VAL A 60 -40.12 -19.16 -19.80
C VAL A 60 -38.75 -18.51 -20.05
N LEU A 61 -37.75 -18.74 -19.19
CA LEU A 61 -36.37 -18.27 -19.43
C LEU A 61 -35.70 -18.97 -20.60
N HIS A 62 -36.08 -20.21 -20.90
CA HIS A 62 -35.56 -20.96 -22.05
C HIS A 62 -36.22 -20.53 -23.37
N ASP A 63 -37.47 -20.08 -23.32
CA ASP A 63 -38.22 -19.58 -24.47
C ASP A 63 -37.89 -18.11 -24.79
N ILE A 64 -37.58 -17.34 -23.76
CA ILE A 64 -37.12 -15.97 -23.92
C ILE A 64 -35.63 -16.01 -24.29
N ARG A 65 -35.33 -15.49 -25.48
CA ARG A 65 -34.02 -15.21 -26.13
C ARG A 65 -32.98 -14.42 -25.29
N MET A 66 -33.18 -14.30 -23.97
CA MET A 66 -32.45 -13.51 -22.99
C MET A 66 -31.36 -14.29 -22.23
N ALA A 67 -31.23 -15.61 -22.42
CA ALA A 67 -30.09 -16.38 -21.92
C ALA A 67 -28.71 -15.71 -22.17
N PRO A 68 -28.41 -15.15 -23.37
CA PRO A 68 -27.15 -14.44 -23.59
C PRO A 68 -27.04 -13.14 -22.78
N PHE A 69 -28.15 -12.45 -22.50
CA PHE A 69 -28.14 -11.23 -21.69
C PHE A 69 -27.83 -11.52 -20.22
N PHE A 70 -28.39 -12.59 -19.66
CA PHE A 70 -28.04 -13.02 -18.30
C PHE A 70 -26.58 -13.43 -18.19
N TRP A 71 -26.06 -14.17 -19.19
CA TRP A 71 -24.65 -14.55 -19.21
C TRP A 71 -23.74 -13.31 -19.33
N LEU A 72 -24.12 -12.32 -20.14
CA LEU A 72 -23.41 -11.04 -20.25
C LEU A 72 -23.41 -10.26 -18.94
N LEU A 73 -24.57 -10.13 -18.28
CA LEU A 73 -24.71 -9.44 -17.00
C LEU A 73 -23.90 -10.13 -15.91
N TYR A 74 -23.92 -11.46 -15.85
CA TYR A 74 -23.11 -12.23 -14.92
C TYR A 74 -21.61 -12.01 -15.17
N ARG A 75 -21.18 -12.01 -16.43
CA ARG A 75 -19.78 -11.74 -16.81
C ARG A 75 -19.34 -10.32 -16.44
N LEU A 76 -20.21 -9.32 -16.64
CA LEU A 76 -19.95 -7.95 -16.22
C LEU A 76 -19.90 -7.82 -14.69
N ALA A 77 -20.82 -8.46 -13.98
CA ALA A 77 -20.82 -8.47 -12.52
C ALA A 77 -19.56 -9.11 -11.95
N MET A 78 -19.11 -10.24 -12.50
CA MET A 78 -17.84 -10.88 -12.13
C MET A 78 -16.63 -10.00 -12.49
N GLY A 79 -16.66 -9.29 -13.62
CA GLY A 79 -15.63 -8.32 -14.00
C GLY A 79 -15.53 -7.16 -13.01
N ILE A 80 -16.66 -6.57 -12.63
CA ILE A 80 -16.73 -5.49 -11.64
C ILE A 80 -16.26 -6.00 -10.28
N TRP A 81 -16.69 -7.19 -9.86
CA TRP A 81 -16.27 -7.80 -8.60
C TRP A 81 -14.75 -8.01 -8.55
N THR A 82 -14.16 -8.58 -9.59
CA THR A 82 -12.71 -8.80 -9.66
C THR A 82 -11.92 -7.49 -9.72
N TYR A 83 -12.45 -6.46 -10.38
CA TYR A 83 -11.86 -5.12 -10.39
C TYR A 83 -11.88 -4.50 -8.99
N LEU A 84 -13.03 -4.52 -8.31
CA LEU A 84 -13.16 -4.02 -6.94
C LEU A 84 -12.27 -4.78 -5.96
N PHE A 85 -12.13 -6.09 -6.12
CA PHE A 85 -11.23 -6.90 -5.31
C PHE A 85 -9.76 -6.52 -5.52
N ARG A 86 -9.33 -6.30 -6.77
CA ARG A 86 -7.98 -5.78 -7.05
C ARG A 86 -7.78 -4.39 -6.49
N LEU A 87 -8.77 -3.51 -6.60
CA LEU A 87 -8.70 -2.15 -6.05
C LEU A 87 -8.59 -2.16 -4.53
N ALA A 88 -9.37 -3.02 -3.85
CA ALA A 88 -9.29 -3.20 -2.40
C ALA A 88 -7.92 -3.74 -1.97
N SER A 89 -7.39 -4.74 -2.69
CA SER A 89 -6.04 -5.25 -2.47
C SER A 89 -4.98 -4.16 -2.64
N TYR A 90 -5.08 -3.35 -3.70
CA TYR A 90 -4.18 -2.23 -3.96
C TYR A 90 -4.22 -1.17 -2.86
N VAL A 91 -5.42 -0.80 -2.38
CA VAL A 91 -5.58 0.13 -1.26
C VAL A 91 -4.96 -0.44 0.02
N GLN A 92 -5.09 -1.74 0.26
CA GLN A 92 -4.47 -2.40 1.41
C GLN A 92 -2.93 -2.33 1.31
N THR A 93 -2.37 -2.64 0.14
CA THR A 93 -0.92 -2.50 -0.11
C THR A 93 -0.44 -1.06 0.11
N LEU A 94 -1.16 -0.07 -0.41
CA LEU A 94 -0.83 1.34 -0.19
C LEU A 94 -0.88 1.73 1.29
N ARG A 95 -1.84 1.19 2.06
CA ARG A 95 -1.94 1.41 3.50
C ARG A 95 -0.72 0.84 4.22
N ASP A 96 -0.31 -0.38 3.87
CA ASP A 96 0.83 -1.05 4.48
C ASP A 96 2.15 -0.35 4.16
N PHE A 97 2.27 0.32 3.00
CA PHE A 97 3.44 1.14 2.69
C PHE A 97 3.41 2.53 3.34
N ALA A 98 2.24 3.15 3.49
CA ALA A 98 2.12 4.52 4.00
C ALA A 98 2.23 4.61 5.53
N VAL A 99 1.77 3.59 6.28
CA VAL A 99 1.68 3.65 7.75
C VAL A 99 3.02 3.47 8.49
N PRO A 100 3.92 2.52 8.15
CA PRO A 100 5.13 2.30 8.95
C PRO A 100 6.18 3.42 8.77
N ASN A 101 6.15 4.17 7.66
CA ASN A 101 7.15 5.19 7.38
C ASN A 101 6.95 6.46 8.24
N ILE A 102 5.70 6.80 8.57
CA ILE A 102 5.39 7.98 9.40
C ILE A 102 5.80 7.76 10.86
N ALA A 103 5.66 6.53 11.37
CA ALA A 103 6.05 6.20 12.74
C ALA A 103 7.58 6.27 12.93
N HIS A 104 8.35 5.72 11.98
CA HIS A 104 9.82 5.79 12.05
C HIS A 104 10.39 7.19 11.81
N MET A 105 9.74 8.03 10.99
CA MET A 105 10.16 9.43 10.84
C MET A 105 9.90 10.26 12.10
N ARG A 106 8.83 10.00 12.86
CA ARG A 106 8.57 10.71 14.13
C ARG A 106 9.62 10.42 15.20
N VAL A 107 10.16 9.21 15.25
CA VAL A 107 11.22 8.86 16.23
C VAL A 107 12.51 9.63 15.93
N ARG A 108 12.89 9.81 14.65
CA ARG A 108 14.10 10.57 14.29
C ARG A 108 13.99 12.08 14.54
N ILE A 109 12.79 12.65 14.51
CA ILE A 109 12.63 14.09 14.79
C ILE A 109 12.71 14.38 16.29
N ALA A 110 12.31 13.43 17.16
CA ALA A 110 12.44 13.59 18.60
C ALA A 110 13.91 13.66 19.05
N ASP A 111 14.80 12.88 18.43
CA ASP A 111 16.25 12.91 18.71
C ASP A 111 16.97 14.13 18.12
N LEU A 112 16.35 14.85 17.19
CA LEU A 112 16.88 16.09 16.62
C LEU A 112 16.40 17.34 17.35
N THR A 113 15.64 17.19 18.44
CA THR A 113 15.43 18.31 19.36
C THR A 113 16.81 18.67 19.92
N PRO A 114 17.39 19.85 19.60
CA PRO A 114 18.68 20.22 20.12
C PRO A 114 18.58 20.13 21.63
N GLN A 115 19.37 19.25 22.26
CA GLN A 115 19.50 19.32 23.70
C GLN A 115 19.94 20.73 24.01
N ARG A 116 19.02 21.51 24.58
CA ARG A 116 19.34 22.82 25.11
C ARG A 116 20.42 22.53 26.15
N PRO A 117 21.66 23.00 25.94
CA PRO A 117 22.71 22.75 26.91
C PRO A 117 22.21 23.24 28.27
N PRO A 118 22.35 22.45 29.35
CA PRO A 118 21.93 22.86 30.68
C PRO A 118 22.56 24.20 31.00
N SER A 119 21.74 25.24 31.22
CA SER A 119 22.22 26.63 31.37
C SER A 119 22.86 26.92 32.72
N ASP A 120 23.03 25.91 33.57
CA ASP A 120 23.46 26.10 34.95
C ASP A 120 24.67 25.21 35.21
N ALA A 121 25.74 25.42 34.44
CA ALA A 121 27.08 25.00 34.82
C ALA A 121 27.91 26.27 34.97
N GLU A 122 28.15 26.65 36.22
CA GLU A 122 29.16 27.61 36.61
C GLU A 122 30.45 27.34 35.82
N GLU A 123 30.93 28.42 35.20
CA GLU A 123 32.11 28.52 34.38
C GLU A 123 33.36 28.19 35.21
N SER A 124 33.77 26.92 35.19
CA SER A 124 35.10 26.51 35.59
C SER A 124 36.07 26.77 34.43
N PRO A 125 37.29 27.31 34.69
CA PRO A 125 38.21 27.75 33.65
C PRO A 125 38.59 26.64 32.67
N PRO A 126 38.79 26.96 31.37
CA PRO A 126 38.99 25.98 30.31
C PRO A 126 40.28 25.19 30.53
N THR A 127 40.13 23.89 30.81
CA THR A 127 41.23 22.93 30.74
C THR A 127 41.68 22.80 29.27
N PRO A 128 42.97 23.00 28.95
CA PRO A 128 43.45 22.88 27.59
C PRO A 128 43.39 21.43 27.10
N ALA A 129 42.83 21.26 25.90
CA ALA A 129 43.12 20.16 24.98
C ALA A 129 42.53 18.77 25.27
N GLU A 130 41.22 18.66 25.50
CA GLU A 130 40.53 17.43 25.12
C GLU A 130 40.18 17.49 23.62
N CYS A 131 41.17 17.01 22.84
CA CYS A 131 41.11 16.85 21.40
C CYS A 131 40.01 15.82 21.07
N VAL A 132 38.77 16.28 20.85
CA VAL A 132 37.71 15.45 20.30
C VAL A 132 38.22 14.94 18.94
N PRO A 133 38.44 13.62 18.77
CA PRO A 133 38.96 13.09 17.53
C PRO A 133 37.95 13.40 16.43
N ARG A 134 38.33 14.33 15.55
CA ARG A 134 37.63 14.60 14.30
C ARG A 134 37.51 13.25 13.59
N PRO A 135 36.29 12.78 13.24
CA PRO A 135 36.14 11.50 12.55
C PRO A 135 37.08 11.52 11.34
N SER A 136 38.07 10.63 11.41
CA SER A 136 39.12 10.51 10.41
C SER A 136 38.45 10.24 9.07
N ALA A 137 38.90 10.91 8.01
CA ALA A 137 38.40 10.71 6.65
C ALA A 137 38.55 9.25 6.14
N ALA A 138 39.16 8.36 6.94
CA ALA A 138 39.20 6.92 6.72
C ALA A 138 37.84 6.23 6.97
N ASP A 139 36.94 6.75 7.81
CA ASP A 139 35.64 6.11 8.09
C ASP A 139 34.57 6.38 7.00
N ALA A 140 34.89 7.20 6.00
CA ALA A 140 34.17 7.25 4.73
C ALA A 140 34.61 6.12 3.78
N GLU A 141 35.17 5.05 4.36
CA GLU A 141 35.57 3.83 3.68
C GLU A 141 34.40 3.35 2.82
N SER A 142 34.68 3.22 1.53
CA SER A 142 33.79 2.63 0.56
C SER A 142 32.97 1.50 1.18
N LEU A 143 31.63 1.61 1.13
CA LEU A 143 30.70 0.56 1.55
C LEU A 143 31.31 -0.81 1.29
N ARG A 144 31.47 -1.62 2.35
CA ARG A 144 32.16 -2.90 2.25
C ARG A 144 31.52 -3.67 1.10
N THR A 145 32.32 -4.37 0.29
CA THR A 145 31.82 -5.13 -0.88
C THR A 145 30.59 -5.97 -0.54
N ARG A 146 30.56 -6.50 0.69
CA ARG A 146 29.43 -7.26 1.26
C ARG A 146 28.13 -6.43 1.39
N GLU A 147 28.20 -5.21 1.88
CA GLU A 147 27.05 -4.30 2.05
C GLU A 147 26.53 -3.84 0.70
N ARG A 148 27.43 -3.46 -0.22
CA ARG A 148 27.07 -3.11 -1.60
C ARG A 148 26.34 -4.27 -2.28
N ASN A 149 26.85 -5.49 -2.16
CA ASN A 149 26.21 -6.67 -2.75
C ASN A 149 24.83 -6.95 -2.12
N THR A 150 24.67 -6.75 -0.81
CA THR A 150 23.33 -6.83 -0.18
C THR A 150 22.37 -5.83 -0.79
N LEU A 151 22.80 -4.58 -0.93
CA LEU A 151 21.95 -3.49 -1.41
C LEU A 151 21.53 -3.74 -2.87
N VAL A 152 22.46 -4.19 -3.71
CA VAL A 152 22.18 -4.59 -5.10
C VAL A 152 21.23 -5.80 -5.17
N ALA A 153 21.40 -6.80 -4.30
CA ALA A 153 20.48 -7.94 -4.24
C ALA A 153 19.07 -7.54 -3.79
N LEU A 154 18.94 -6.66 -2.80
CA LEU A 154 17.65 -6.12 -2.35
C LEU A 154 16.94 -5.37 -3.47
N ILE A 155 17.65 -4.54 -4.24
CA ILE A 155 17.09 -3.87 -5.42
C ILE A 155 16.58 -4.90 -6.43
N GLY A 156 17.34 -5.98 -6.65
CA GLY A 156 16.93 -7.08 -7.53
C GLY A 156 15.61 -7.74 -7.11
N VAL A 157 15.43 -7.99 -5.82
CA VAL A 157 14.18 -8.55 -5.27
C VAL A 157 13.02 -7.58 -5.45
N LEU A 158 13.21 -6.29 -5.13
CA LEU A 158 12.17 -5.28 -5.30
C LEU A 158 11.75 -5.11 -6.77
N CYS A 159 12.70 -5.16 -7.70
CA CYS A 159 12.38 -5.11 -9.12
C CYS A 159 11.53 -6.31 -9.55
N LYS A 160 11.82 -7.51 -9.04
CA LYS A 160 11.02 -8.71 -9.30
C LYS A 160 9.59 -8.57 -8.77
N GLU A 161 9.42 -8.04 -7.56
CA GLU A 161 8.10 -7.77 -6.96
C GLU A 161 7.28 -6.76 -7.79
N GLN A 162 7.96 -5.77 -8.39
CA GLN A 162 7.32 -4.78 -9.27
C GLN A 162 7.15 -5.27 -10.72
N GLY A 163 7.47 -6.54 -11.01
CA GLY A 163 7.39 -7.10 -12.37
C GLY A 163 8.42 -6.54 -13.35
N ILE A 164 9.47 -5.87 -12.87
CA ILE A 164 10.57 -5.36 -13.67
C ILE A 164 11.55 -6.50 -13.94
N ASN A 165 11.79 -6.80 -15.22
CA ASN A 165 12.68 -7.88 -15.61
C ASN A 165 14.16 -7.47 -15.53
N CYS A 166 14.82 -7.83 -14.42
CA CYS A 166 16.25 -7.57 -14.19
C CYS A 166 17.19 -8.28 -15.18
N GLN A 167 16.73 -9.28 -15.93
CA GLN A 167 17.57 -9.93 -16.95
C GLN A 167 17.79 -9.04 -18.18
N ARG A 168 17.00 -7.96 -18.34
CA ARG A 168 17.13 -6.98 -19.43
C ARG A 168 17.52 -5.62 -18.83
N PRO A 169 18.80 -5.40 -18.50
CA PRO A 169 19.23 -4.24 -17.74
C PRO A 169 18.90 -2.91 -18.42
N ALA A 170 18.95 -2.84 -19.76
CA ALA A 170 18.57 -1.63 -20.50
C ALA A 170 17.07 -1.28 -20.33
N ALA A 171 16.18 -2.28 -20.44
CA ALA A 171 14.75 -2.06 -20.26
C ALA A 171 14.40 -1.71 -18.80
N ALA A 172 15.05 -2.39 -17.84
CA ALA A 172 14.90 -2.08 -16.43
C ALA A 172 15.39 -0.65 -16.10
N ALA A 173 16.51 -0.23 -16.69
CA ALA A 173 17.07 1.11 -16.50
C ALA A 173 16.13 2.20 -17.00
N ALA A 174 15.52 2.04 -18.18
CA ALA A 174 14.54 2.99 -18.71
C ALA A 174 13.33 3.16 -17.78
N THR A 175 12.78 2.05 -17.25
CA THR A 175 11.65 2.08 -16.30
C THR A 175 12.04 2.69 -14.96
N LEU A 176 13.19 2.33 -14.41
CA LEU A 176 13.66 2.88 -13.13
C LEU A 176 14.01 4.37 -13.25
N LYS A 177 14.50 4.82 -14.41
CA LYS A 177 14.77 6.24 -14.69
C LYS A 177 13.48 7.06 -14.66
N SER A 178 12.40 6.56 -15.27
CA SER A 178 11.11 7.27 -15.23
C SER A 178 10.52 7.30 -13.82
N MET A 179 10.64 6.20 -13.06
CA MET A 179 10.21 6.14 -11.66
C MET A 179 11.01 7.10 -10.77
N THR A 180 12.34 7.12 -10.89
CA THR A 180 13.20 8.01 -10.10
C THR A 180 12.98 9.48 -10.44
N ALA A 181 12.77 9.80 -11.73
CA ALA A 181 12.40 11.14 -12.17
C ALA A 181 11.06 11.59 -11.56
N ALA A 182 10.07 10.71 -11.44
CA ALA A 182 8.80 11.00 -10.77
C ALA A 182 8.96 11.34 -9.28
N HIS A 183 10.05 10.89 -8.65
CA HIS A 183 10.43 11.21 -7.26
C HIS A 183 11.44 12.37 -7.16
N GLY A 184 11.71 13.10 -8.25
CA GLY A 184 12.64 14.23 -8.26
C GLY A 184 14.12 13.83 -8.22
N LEU A 185 14.43 12.56 -8.47
CA LEU A 185 15.80 12.05 -8.54
C LEU A 185 16.22 11.91 -10.00
N SER A 186 17.22 12.69 -10.42
CA SER A 186 17.80 12.59 -11.76
C SER A 186 19.00 11.65 -11.74
N ILE A 187 18.79 10.39 -12.12
CA ILE A 187 19.85 9.38 -12.23
C ILE A 187 20.07 9.04 -13.71
N GLY A 188 21.33 8.96 -14.12
CA GLY A 188 21.71 8.55 -15.47
C GLY A 188 21.30 7.11 -15.77
N GLU A 189 20.79 6.88 -16.97
CA GLU A 189 20.34 5.54 -17.41
C GLU A 189 21.49 4.53 -17.40
N SER A 190 22.68 4.94 -17.85
CA SER A 190 23.90 4.13 -17.82
C SER A 190 24.32 3.75 -16.40
N THR A 191 24.09 4.62 -15.42
CA THR A 191 24.35 4.33 -14.00
C THR A 191 23.42 3.24 -13.52
N ILE A 192 22.11 3.34 -13.78
CA ILE A 192 21.13 2.33 -13.37
C ILE A 192 21.43 1.00 -14.08
N GLU A 193 21.71 1.02 -15.37
CA GLU A 193 22.05 -0.17 -16.16
C GLU A 193 23.29 -0.88 -15.58
N SER A 194 24.33 -0.11 -15.19
CA SER A 194 25.54 -0.66 -14.58
C SER A 194 25.27 -1.36 -13.24
N VAL A 195 24.30 -0.87 -12.47
CA VAL A 195 23.86 -1.50 -11.21
C VAL A 195 23.04 -2.76 -11.52
N MET A 196 22.13 -2.70 -12.51
CA MET A 196 21.29 -3.84 -12.89
C MET A 196 22.10 -5.03 -13.41
N LYS A 197 23.22 -4.78 -14.10
CA LYS A 197 24.16 -5.83 -14.53
C LYS A 197 24.78 -6.61 -13.36
N LYS A 198 24.89 -6.00 -12.17
CA LYS A 198 25.48 -6.63 -10.97
C LYS A 198 24.47 -7.41 -10.13
N VAL A 199 23.18 -7.25 -10.39
CA VAL A 199 22.10 -7.95 -9.66
C VAL A 199 22.22 -9.48 -9.71
N PRO A 200 22.40 -10.15 -10.86
CA PRO A 200 22.50 -11.60 -10.89
C PRO A 200 23.70 -12.12 -10.07
N GLU A 201 24.86 -11.50 -10.23
CA GLU A 201 26.08 -11.82 -9.47
C GLU A 201 25.88 -11.63 -7.97
N ALA A 202 25.24 -10.53 -7.55
CA ALA A 202 24.97 -10.23 -6.15
C ALA A 202 24.00 -11.24 -5.50
N ILE A 203 23.00 -11.73 -6.25
CA ILE A 203 22.06 -12.76 -5.77
C ILE A 203 22.79 -14.09 -5.62
N GLU A 204 23.58 -14.50 -6.62
CA GLU A 204 24.37 -15.73 -6.55
C GLU A 204 25.34 -15.70 -5.37
N ALA A 205 26.05 -14.59 -5.17
CA ALA A 205 26.98 -14.40 -4.06
C ALA A 205 26.32 -14.47 -2.68
N ARG A 206 25.00 -14.31 -2.58
CA ARG A 206 24.22 -14.41 -1.33
C ARG A 206 23.52 -15.75 -1.13
N SER A 207 23.38 -16.52 -2.20
CA SER A 207 22.80 -17.88 -2.16
C SER A 207 23.81 -18.97 -1.75
N ARG A 208 25.11 -18.66 -1.72
CA ARG A 208 26.20 -19.53 -1.25
C ARG A 208 26.52 -19.28 0.21
#